data_AF-A0A8T5SWI1-F1
#
_entry.id   AF-A0A8T5SWI1-F1
#
_cell.length_a   1.000
_cell.length_b   1.000
_cell.length_c   1.000
_cell.angle_alpha   90.00
_cell.angle_beta   90.00
_cell.angle_gamma   90.00
#
_symmetry.space_group_name_H-M   'P 1'
#
loop_
_entity.id
_entity.type
_entity.pdbx_description
1 polymer ?
#
loop_
_entity_poly.entity_id
_entity_poly.type
_entity_poly.pdbx_seq_one_letter_code
_entity_poly.pdbx_strand_id
1 'polypeptide(L)' 'MRAIVTAIYDRQTNSLFSRGLSIHIKIGNQRILMDFGMIGYVLIKNMKNLGFEPNKITKAILSHIRKGKRKGIF' A
#
# COMPACT_ATOMS: atom_id res chain seq x y z
N MET A 1 11.27 -8.57 -18.74
CA MET A 1 10.67 -8.53 -17.38
C MET A 1 9.72 -7.33 -17.32
N ARG A 2 8.43 -7.52 -17.01
CA ARG A 2 7.42 -6.44 -16.96
C ARG A 2 7.04 -6.16 -15.51
N ALA A 3 7.03 -4.89 -15.11
CA ALA A 3 6.53 -4.44 -13.81
C ALA A 3 5.12 -3.88 -13.97
N ILE A 4 4.23 -4.20 -13.04
CA ILE A 4 2.90 -3.60 -12.96
C ILE A 4 2.88 -2.73 -11.70
N VAL A 5 2.56 -1.45 -11.88
CA VAL A 5 2.47 -0.47 -10.80
C VAL A 5 1.01 -0.11 -10.60
N THR A 6 0.52 -0.23 -9.37
CA THR A 6 -0.86 0.08 -9.01
C THR A 6 -0.85 0.96 -7.77
N ALA A 7 -1.43 2.16 -7.87
CA ALA A 7 -1.71 2.97 -6.69
C ALA A 7 -2.79 2.25 -5.85
N ILE A 8 -2.58 2.13 -4.54
CA ILE A 8 -3.57 1.52 -3.64
C ILE A 8 -4.56 2.60 -3.18
N TYR A 9 -5.16 3.24 -4.18
CA TYR A 9 -6.19 4.24 -4.05
C TYR A 9 -7.10 4.10 -5.27
N ASP A 10 -8.39 3.98 -5.02
CA ASP A 10 -9.37 3.92 -6.08
C ASP A 10 -10.61 4.74 -5.71
N ARG A 11 -10.84 5.78 -6.51
CA ARG A 11 -11.96 6.71 -6.36
C ARG A 11 -13.31 6.07 -6.68
N GLN A 12 -13.33 4.96 -7.43
CA GLN A 12 -14.52 4.24 -7.84
C GLN A 12 -14.99 3.20 -6.80
N THR A 13 -14.07 2.61 -6.01
CA THR A 13 -14.38 1.53 -5.05
C THR A 13 -14.67 1.99 -3.60
N ASN A 14 -15.13 3.23 -3.38
CA ASN A 14 -15.37 3.78 -2.02
C ASN A 14 -14.14 3.65 -1.10
N SER A 15 -12.93 3.80 -1.67
CA SER A 15 -11.68 3.76 -0.89
C SER A 15 -11.70 4.83 0.20
N LEU A 16 -11.31 4.48 1.43
CA LEU A 16 -11.23 5.45 2.51
C LEU A 16 -10.07 6.42 2.20
N PHE A 17 -10.38 7.72 2.16
CA PHE A 17 -9.39 8.75 1.91
C PHE A 17 -8.61 9.04 3.19
N SER A 18 -7.29 8.88 3.17
CA SER A 18 -6.41 9.38 4.21
C SER A 18 -5.23 10.10 3.56
N ARG A 19 -4.69 11.14 4.20
CA ARG A 19 -3.45 11.79 3.72
C ARG A 19 -2.35 10.73 3.63
N GLY A 20 -1.67 10.64 2.49
CA GLY A 20 -0.58 9.68 2.26
C GLY A 20 -0.85 8.76 1.08
N LEU A 21 0.21 8.35 0.40
CA LEU A 21 0.17 7.47 -0.77
C LEU A 21 0.74 6.10 -0.41
N SER A 22 0.16 5.05 -0.99
CA SER A 22 0.71 3.70 -0.99
C SER A 22 0.68 3.15 -2.41
N ILE A 23 1.76 2.51 -2.84
CA ILE A 23 1.93 1.96 -4.18
C ILE A 23 2.23 0.47 -4.07
N HIS A 24 1.49 -0.36 -4.79
CA HIS A 24 1.80 -1.76 -4.99
C HIS A 24 2.54 -1.94 -6.31
N ILE A 25 3.68 -2.64 -6.29
CA ILE A 25 4.47 -2.98 -7.46
C ILE A 25 4.58 -4.50 -7.54
N LYS A 26 4.17 -5.08 -8.68
CA LYS A 26 4.31 -6.51 -8.96
C LYS A 26 5.38 -6.73 -10.02
N ILE A 27 6.39 -7.54 -9.69
CA ILE A 27 7.47 -7.95 -10.61
C ILE A 27 7.63 -9.46 -10.49
N GLY A 28 7.16 -10.22 -11.49
CA GLY A 28 7.08 -11.68 -11.40
C GLY A 28 6.30 -12.13 -10.16
N ASN A 29 6.95 -12.90 -9.28
CA ASN A 29 6.38 -13.36 -8.01
C ASN A 29 6.57 -12.38 -6.85
N GLN A 30 7.31 -11.29 -7.04
CA GLN A 30 7.51 -10.29 -6.00
C GLN A 30 6.34 -9.32 -5.95
N ARG A 31 5.90 -9.02 -4.73
CA ARG A 31 4.90 -7.99 -4.43
C ARG A 31 5.53 -7.00 -3.46
N ILE A 32 5.81 -5.81 -3.97
CA ILE A 32 6.46 -4.76 -3.23
C ILE A 32 5.41 -3.72 -2.86
N LEU A 33 5.34 -3.37 -1.59
CA LEU A 33 4.54 -2.25 -1.12
C LEU A 33 5.46 -1.07 -0.83
N MET A 34 5.22 0.06 -1.47
CA MET A 34 5.91 1.32 -1.21
C MET A 34 4.98 2.25 -0.44
N ASP A 35 5.43 2.68 0.74
CA ASP A 35 4.72 3.49 1.73
C ASP A 35 3.41 2.87 2.27
N PHE A 36 3.05 3.24 3.50
CA PHE A 36 1.86 2.70 4.19
C PHE A 36 0.71 3.71 4.35
N GLY A 37 0.84 4.89 3.72
CA GLY A 37 -0.04 6.01 4.00
C GLY A 37 0.03 6.46 5.47
N MET A 38 -0.98 7.18 5.96
CA MET A 38 -1.03 7.66 7.35
C MET A 38 -1.80 6.73 8.29
N ILE A 39 -2.60 5.81 7.75
CA ILE A 39 -3.55 5.01 8.53
C ILE A 39 -3.57 3.56 8.01
N GLY A 40 -3.01 2.62 8.78
CA GLY A 40 -2.87 1.21 8.37
C GLY A 40 -4.17 0.48 8.08
N TYR A 41 -5.26 0.74 8.83
CA TYR A 41 -6.55 0.07 8.56
C TYR A 41 -7.17 0.51 7.22
N VAL A 42 -6.95 1.76 6.81
CA VAL A 42 -7.40 2.29 5.51
C VAL A 42 -6.66 1.58 4.38
N LEU A 43 -5.35 1.43 4.51
CA LEU A 43 -4.53 0.68 3.57
C LEU A 43 -5.03 -0.76 3.41
N ILE A 44 -5.23 -1.48 4.52
CA ILE A 44 -5.74 -2.87 4.47
C ILE A 44 -7.09 -2.93 3.77
N LYS A 45 -8.01 -2.00 4.06
CA LYS A 45 -9.33 -1.98 3.44
C LYS A 45 -9.22 -1.73 1.93
N ASN A 46 -8.41 -0.77 1.49
CA ASN A 46 -8.21 -0.48 0.08
C ASN A 46 -7.55 -1.66 -0.65
N MET A 47 -6.56 -2.31 -0.02
CA MET A 47 -5.96 -3.53 -0.56
C MET A 47 -7.00 -4.63 -0.77
N LYS A 48 -7.85 -4.90 0.23
CA LYS A 48 -8.93 -5.89 0.11
C LYS A 48 -9.92 -5.54 -1.00
N ASN A 49 -10.32 -4.28 -1.12
CA ASN A 49 -11.24 -3.81 -2.18
C ASN A 49 -10.65 -4.03 -3.59
N LEU A 50 -9.33 -3.94 -3.73
CA LEU A 50 -8.62 -4.18 -4.98
C LEU A 50 -8.21 -5.65 -5.20
N GLY A 51 -8.67 -6.57 -4.33
CA GLY A 51 -8.31 -7.99 -4.40
C GLY A 51 -6.85 -8.29 -4.04
N PHE A 52 -6.18 -7.38 -3.33
CA PHE A 52 -4.84 -7.60 -2.81
C PHE A 52 -4.89 -8.15 -1.38
N GLU A 53 -4.14 -9.23 -1.15
CA GLU A 53 -3.97 -9.79 0.18
C GLU A 53 -2.66 -9.24 0.80
N PRO A 54 -2.72 -8.57 1.98
CA PRO A 54 -1.55 -7.97 2.61
C PRO A 54 -0.43 -8.97 2.95
N ASN A 55 -0.79 -10.21 3.31
CA ASN A 55 0.14 -11.30 3.63
C ASN A 55 0.98 -11.75 2.41
N LYS A 56 0.60 -11.39 1.18
CA LYS A 56 1.35 -11.70 -0.04
C LYS A 56 2.44 -10.67 -0.36
N ILE A 57 2.55 -9.58 0.41
CA ILE A 57 3.62 -8.59 0.25
C ILE A 57 4.95 -9.24 0.68
N THR A 58 5.88 -9.33 -0.25
CA THR A 58 7.22 -9.92 -0.02
C THR A 58 8.23 -8.88 0.42
N LYS A 59 7.98 -7.60 0.13
CA LYS A 59 8.88 -6.50 0.48
C LYS A 59 8.08 -5.23 0.77
N ALA A 60 8.47 -4.50 1.81
CA ALA A 60 7.94 -3.17 2.06
C ALA A 60 9.06 -2.13 2.04
N ILE A 61 8.82 -1.00 1.39
CA ILE A 61 9.77 0.11 1.23
C ILE A 61 9.11 1.37 1.75
N LEU A 62 9.82 2.12 2.57
CA LEU A 62 9.40 3.44 3.03
C LEU A 62 10.18 4.51 2.27
N SER A 63 9.48 5.49 1.69
CA SER A 63 10.13 6.62 1.02
C SER A 63 10.91 7.48 2.01
N HIS A 64 10.41 7.62 3.24
CA HIS A 64 11.07 8.29 4.35
C HIS A 64 10.41 7.91 5.68
N ILE A 65 11.13 8.04 6.80
CA ILE A 65 10.59 7.82 8.15
C ILE A 65 10.41 9.18 8.83
N ARG A 66 9.17 9.61 9.03
CA ARG A 66 8.87 10.79 9.86
C ARG A 66 9.06 10.45 11.34
N LYS A 67 10.05 11.07 12.00
CA LYS A 67 10.23 11.03 13.46
C LYS A 67 8.92 11.46 14.14
N GLY A 68 8.34 10.56 14.96
CA GLY A 68 7.20 10.87 15.82
C GLY A 68 5.81 10.34 15.40
N LYS A 69 5.64 9.73 14.21
CA LYS A 69 4.35 9.11 13.84
C LYS A 69 4.54 7.78 13.10
N ARG A 70 4.73 6.68 13.85
CA ARG A 70 4.61 5.30 13.34
C ARG A 70 3.13 4.91 13.10
N LYS A 71 2.31 5.80 12.52
CA LYS A 71 0.91 5.49 12.22
C LYS A 71 0.88 4.73 10.89
N GLY A 72 0.92 3.40 10.93
CA GLY A 72 0.80 2.55 9.74
C GLY A 72 1.90 1.51 9.53
N ILE A 73 2.93 1.49 10.37
CA ILE A 73 3.83 0.34 10.46
C ILE A 73 3.15 -0.64 11.41
N PHE A 74 2.76 -1.80 10.89
CA PHE A 74 2.17 -2.89 11.65
C PHE A 74 3.14 -3.44 12.69
#